data_AF-A0A2S2E6R7-F1
#
_entry.id   AF-A0A2S2E6R7-F1
#
_cell.length_a   1.000
_cell.length_b   1.000
_cell.length_c   1.000
_cell.angle_alpha   90.00
_cell.angle_beta   90.00
_cell.angle_gamma   90.00
#
_symmetry.space_group_name_H-M   'P 1'
#
loop_
_entity.id
_entity.type
_entity.pdbx_description
1 polymer ?
#
loop_
_entity_poly.entity_id
_entity_poly.type
_entity_poly.pdbx_seq_one_letter_code
_entity_poly.pdbx_strand_id
1 'polypeptide(L)' 'MRINPLVSKLLLAALALQLSACASLGVEPWERDQLARQEMALDNEAVDLALDDHIYFSKEGSSGGRAFAGGGCGCN' A
#
# COMPACT_ATOMS: atom_id res chain seq x y z
N MET A 1 40.17 -19.02 13.59
CA MET A 1 40.34 -17.63 13.10
C MET A 1 39.86 -16.66 14.15
N ARG A 2 40.74 -15.87 14.78
CA ARG A 2 40.31 -14.75 15.66
C ARG A 2 40.18 -13.51 14.78
N ILE A 3 38.95 -13.04 14.60
CA ILE A 3 38.68 -11.81 13.83
C ILE A 3 39.07 -10.64 14.72
N ASN A 4 39.89 -9.73 14.21
CA ASN A 4 40.36 -8.57 14.96
C ASN A 4 39.15 -7.66 15.29
N PRO A 5 38.95 -7.22 16.54
CA PRO A 5 37.82 -6.38 16.93
C PRO A 5 37.72 -5.09 16.10
N LEU A 6 38.84 -4.57 15.59
CA LEU A 6 38.86 -3.42 14.68
C LEU A 6 38.20 -3.73 13.32
N VAL A 7 38.47 -4.92 12.77
CA VAL A 7 37.87 -5.37 11.49
C VAL A 7 36.37 -5.59 11.65
N SER A 8 35.92 -6.16 12.78
CA SER A 8 34.50 -6.33 13.06
C SER A 8 33.75 -5.00 13.17
N LYS A 9 34.35 -3.99 13.83
CA LYS A 9 33.77 -2.64 13.91
C LYS A 9 33.67 -1.96 12.54
N LEU A 10 34.67 -2.11 11.69
CA LEU A 10 34.66 -1.58 10.32
C LEU A 10 33.57 -2.23 9.46
N LEU A 11 33.40 -3.55 9.57
CA LEU A 11 32.33 -4.26 8.85
C LEU A 11 30.93 -3.82 9.29
N LEU A 12 30.72 -3.63 10.61
CA LEU A 12 29.46 -3.11 11.15
C LEU A 12 29.17 -1.68 10.65
N ALA A 13 30.17 -0.81 10.63
CA ALA A 13 30.02 0.55 10.11
C ALA A 13 29.70 0.56 8.60
N ALA A 14 30.38 -0.28 7.82
CA ALA A 14 30.10 -0.42 6.39
C ALA A 14 28.69 -0.94 6.11
N LEU A 15 28.20 -1.90 6.91
CA LEU A 15 26.84 -2.42 6.78
C LEU A 15 25.79 -1.35 7.12
N ALA A 16 26.01 -0.56 8.18
CA ALA A 16 25.09 0.51 8.57
C ALA A 16 24.92 1.58 7.48
N LEU A 17 25.99 1.90 6.73
CA LEU A 17 25.92 2.86 5.61
C LEU A 17 25.03 2.35 4.47
N GLN A 18 25.01 1.05 4.20
CA GLN A 18 24.21 0.48 3.11
C GLN A 18 22.70 0.52 3.39
N LEU A 19 22.25 0.54 4.65
CA LEU A 19 20.83 0.65 4.99
C LEU A 19 20.21 1.99 4.56
N SER A 20 21.02 3.02 4.37
CA SER A 20 20.56 4.36 3.96
C SER A 20 20.57 4.60 2.45
N ALA A 21 21.07 3.66 1.65
CA ALA A 21 21.36 3.88 0.23
C ALA A 21 20.12 4.22 -0.62
N CYS A 22 18.93 3.77 -0.23
CA CYS A 22 17.69 3.98 -0.98
C CYS A 22 16.74 5.00 -0.32
N ALA A 23 17.16 5.65 0.78
CA ALA A 23 16.28 6.52 1.57
C ALA A 23 15.82 7.77 0.80
N SER A 24 16.54 8.18 -0.24
CA SER A 24 16.26 9.37 -1.06
C SER A 24 15.81 9.05 -2.49
N LEU A 25 15.40 7.81 -2.79
CA LEU A 25 14.90 7.42 -4.11
C LEU A 25 13.42 7.79 -4.33
N GLY A 26 12.74 8.30 -3.30
CA GLY A 26 11.34 8.68 -3.34
C GLY A 26 11.11 10.14 -3.69
N VAL A 27 9.85 10.47 -3.96
CA VAL A 27 9.38 11.84 -4.23
C VAL A 27 9.26 12.63 -2.93
N GLU A 28 9.58 13.91 -3.01
CA GLU A 28 9.49 14.82 -1.88
C GLU A 28 8.01 14.99 -1.48
N PRO A 29 7.69 15.24 -0.19
CA PRO A 29 6.30 15.31 0.26
C PRO A 29 5.42 16.30 -0.50
N TRP A 30 5.99 17.41 -0.98
CA TRP A 30 5.29 18.44 -1.77
C TRP A 30 5.13 18.08 -3.25
N GLU A 31 5.92 17.15 -3.77
CA GLU A 31 5.77 16.66 -5.15
C GLU A 31 4.59 15.69 -5.29
N ARG A 32 4.09 15.14 -4.17
CA ARG A 32 2.98 14.18 -4.16
C ARG A 32 1.71 14.74 -4.77
N ASP A 33 1.42 16.02 -4.55
CA ASP A 33 0.23 16.69 -5.13
C ASP A 33 0.33 16.78 -6.65
N GLN A 34 1.53 17.03 -7.18
CA GLN A 34 1.77 17.19 -8.61
C GLN A 34 1.92 15.86 -9.36
N LEU A 35 2.38 14.81 -8.67
CA LEU A 35 2.65 13.50 -9.25
C LEU A 35 1.49 12.51 -9.07
N ALA A 36 0.61 12.72 -8.09
CA ALA A 36 -0.60 11.92 -7.91
C ALA A 36 -1.66 12.32 -8.95
N ARG A 37 -1.67 11.61 -10.07
CA ARG A 37 -2.69 11.78 -11.11
C ARG A 37 -4.03 11.25 -10.62
N GLN A 38 -5.12 11.80 -11.15
CA GLN A 38 -6.47 11.37 -10.82
C GLN A 38 -6.69 9.88 -11.14
N GLU A 39 -6.06 9.37 -12.22
CA GLU A 39 -6.12 7.95 -12.60
C GLU A 39 -5.46 6.97 -11.62
N MET A 40 -4.62 7.45 -10.70
CA MET A 40 -3.98 6.60 -9.67
C MET A 40 -4.85 6.42 -8.42
N ALA A 41 -6.02 7.06 -8.37
CA ALA A 41 -6.95 6.88 -7.26
C ALA A 41 -7.39 5.40 -7.19
N LEU A 42 -7.48 4.86 -5.97
CA LEU A 42 -7.86 3.47 -5.73
C LEU A 42 -9.25 3.12 -6.28
N ASP A 43 -10.08 4.15 -6.48
CA ASP A 43 -11.45 4.09 -6.95
C ASP A 43 -11.66 4.81 -8.29
N ASN A 44 -10.59 4.98 -9.07
CA ASN A 44 -10.69 5.71 -10.34
C ASN A 44 -11.67 5.06 -11.34
N GLU A 45 -11.76 3.73 -11.34
CA GLU A 45 -12.59 2.96 -12.25
C GLU A 45 -13.91 2.53 -11.58
N ALA A 46 -14.88 3.45 -11.57
CA ALA A 46 -16.17 3.24 -10.90
C ALA A 46 -16.96 2.04 -11.45
N VAL A 47 -16.82 1.72 -12.74
CA VAL A 47 -17.52 0.57 -13.36
C VAL A 47 -16.94 -0.75 -12.87
N ASP A 48 -15.61 -0.86 -12.81
CA ASP A 48 -14.93 -2.06 -12.34
C ASP A 48 -15.21 -2.29 -10.85
N LEU A 49 -15.18 -1.24 -10.04
CA LEU A 49 -15.58 -1.30 -8.64
C LEU A 49 -17.02 -1.78 -8.45
N ALA A 50 -17.96 -1.24 -9.20
CA ALA A 50 -19.36 -1.64 -9.12
C ALA A 50 -19.58 -3.09 -9.56
N LEU A 51 -18.84 -3.55 -10.57
CA LEU A 51 -18.86 -4.92 -11.01
C LEU A 51 -18.28 -5.87 -9.96
N ASP A 52 -17.13 -5.53 -9.38
CA ASP A 52 -16.50 -6.29 -8.31
C ASP A 52 -17.40 -6.40 -7.08
N ASP A 53 -18.07 -5.31 -6.70
CA ASP A 53 -19.07 -5.31 -5.64
C ASP A 53 -20.24 -6.23 -6.00
N HIS A 54 -20.80 -6.12 -7.20
CA HIS A 54 -21.91 -6.96 -7.64
C HIS A 54 -21.54 -8.46 -7.61
N ILE A 55 -20.34 -8.82 -8.07
CA ILE A 55 -19.83 -10.20 -8.03
C ILE A 55 -19.63 -10.66 -6.58
N TYR A 56 -19.01 -9.84 -5.74
CA TYR A 56 -18.74 -10.15 -4.34
C TYR A 56 -20.03 -10.39 -3.56
N PHE A 57 -21.02 -9.49 -3.69
CA PHE A 57 -22.34 -9.67 -3.10
C PHE A 57 -23.05 -10.94 -3.58
N SER A 58 -22.98 -11.22 -4.89
CA SER A 58 -23.61 -12.40 -5.49
C SER A 58 -23.01 -13.72 -5.01
N LYS A 59 -21.72 -13.73 -4.64
CA LYS A 59 -20.98 -14.95 -4.28
C LYS A 59 -20.79 -15.13 -2.78
N GLU A 60 -20.53 -14.06 -2.06
CA GLU A 60 -19.94 -14.11 -0.71
C GLU A 60 -20.74 -13.32 0.34
N GLY A 61 -21.68 -12.45 -0.07
CA GLY A 61 -22.29 -11.49 0.85
C GLY A 61 -23.76 -11.23 0.57
N SER A 62 -24.64 -12.22 0.70
CA SER A 62 -26.09 -11.98 0.77
C SER A 62 -26.53 -11.17 2.00
N SER A 63 -25.59 -10.74 2.85
CA SER A 63 -25.81 -10.01 4.10
C SER A 63 -24.81 -8.85 4.33
N GLY A 64 -24.70 -7.91 3.39
CA GLY A 64 -24.15 -6.57 3.67
C GLY A 64 -22.83 -6.24 2.96
N GLY A 65 -22.80 -5.09 2.30
CA GLY A 65 -21.70 -4.63 1.46
C GLY A 65 -20.54 -3.99 2.20
N ARG A 66 -19.54 -3.62 1.42
CA ARG A 66 -18.30 -2.95 1.84
C ARG A 66 -18.54 -1.54 2.42
N ALA A 67 -19.73 -0.98 2.24
CA ALA A 67 -20.14 0.28 2.86
C ALA A 67 -20.67 0.04 4.27
N PHE A 68 -20.18 0.82 5.24
CA PHE A 68 -20.60 0.83 6.64
C PHE A 68 -22.07 1.23 6.81
N ALA A 69 -23.02 0.37 6.43
CA ALA A 69 -24.41 0.34 6.88
C ALA A 69 -25.16 -0.86 6.23
N GLY A 70 -25.27 -1.95 6.98
CA GLY A 70 -26.45 -2.81 6.95
C GLY A 70 -26.61 -3.78 5.77
N GLY A 71 -26.34 -5.06 6.02
CA GLY A 71 -27.11 -6.11 5.37
C GLY A 71 -28.60 -5.94 5.69
N GLY A 72 -29.43 -5.82 4.66
CA GLY A 72 -30.87 -5.70 4.79
C GLY A 72 -31.55 -6.17 3.51
N CYS A 73 -32.64 -6.93 3.67
CA CYS A 73 -33.53 -7.41 2.62
C CYS A 73 -34.04 -6.23 1.76
N GLY A 74 -33.36 -5.93 0.66
CA GLY A 74 -33.53 -4.72 -0.16
C GLY A 74 -34.96 -4.42 -0.62
N CYS A 75 -35.76 -3.83 0.25
CA CYS A 75 -37.04 -3.23 -0.05
C CYS A 75 -36.93 -1.72 0.22
N ASN A 76 -36.89 -0.95 -0.87
CA ASN A 76 -37.40 0.42 -0.87
C ASN A 76 -38.93 0.37 -0.86
#